data_AF-Q8T3M7-F1
#
_entry.id   AF-Q8T3M7-F1
#
_cell.length_a   1.000
_cell.length_b   1.000
_cell.length_c   1.000
_cell.angle_alpha   90.00
_cell.angle_beta   90.00
_cell.angle_gamma   90.00
#
_symmetry.space_group_name_H-M   'P 1'
#
loop_
_entity.id
_entity.type
_entity.pdbx_description
1 polymer ?
#
loop_
_entity_poly.entity_id
_entity_poly.type
_entity_poly.pdbx_seq_one_letter_code
_entity_poly.pdbx_strand_id
1 'polypeptide(L)'
;MAVFDNAIKSNIITGCGDLGGEFWLGLQKLHKMTTHRRMELYIQLVDFDNASAYARYDNFVIGDEKQKYKLLSLGEYSGNAGDAFRSHINQIIVGNPFAMESSKWWGTMNCNLNGKYRNSKVELDTTDGIWWGNWNVGNRYPLKSCKMLIRPMP
;
A
#
# COMPACT_ATOMS: atom_id res chain seq x y z
N MET A 1 7.91 -4.25 -15.78
CA MET A 1 6.76 -3.75 -15.01
C MET A 1 5.76 -4.86 -14.71
N ALA A 2 5.09 -5.52 -15.68
CA ALA A 2 4.13 -6.60 -15.39
C ALA A 2 4.69 -7.83 -14.62
N VAL A 3 6.01 -7.97 -14.55
CA VAL A 3 6.69 -9.06 -13.82
C VAL A 3 6.54 -8.90 -12.31
N PHE A 4 6.70 -7.68 -11.77
CA PHE A 4 6.62 -7.45 -10.33
C PHE A 4 5.20 -7.64 -9.80
N ASP A 5 4.20 -7.11 -10.52
CA ASP A 5 2.77 -7.23 -10.20
C ASP A 5 2.33 -8.70 -10.04
N ASN A 6 2.92 -9.61 -10.81
CA ASN A 6 2.65 -11.05 -10.69
C ASN A 6 3.48 -11.70 -9.57
N ALA A 7 4.73 -11.28 -9.39
CA ALA A 7 5.59 -11.80 -8.34
C ALA A 7 5.02 -11.52 -6.93
N ILE A 8 4.48 -10.32 -6.70
CA ILE A 8 3.94 -9.93 -5.38
C ILE A 8 2.70 -10.75 -5.00
N LYS A 9 1.86 -11.14 -5.97
CA LYS A 9 0.67 -11.97 -5.70
C LYS A 9 1.06 -13.31 -5.09
N SER A 10 2.08 -13.96 -5.65
CA SER A 10 2.56 -15.26 -5.20
C SER A 10 3.41 -15.16 -3.94
N ASN A 11 4.03 -13.99 -3.69
CA ASN A 11 5.02 -13.81 -2.63
C ASN A 11 4.62 -12.73 -1.60
N ILE A 12 3.32 -12.47 -1.42
CA ILE A 12 2.85 -11.43 -0.48
C ILE A 12 3.30 -11.74 0.96
N ILE A 13 3.44 -13.01 1.31
CA ILE A 13 3.82 -13.46 2.66
C ILE A 13 5.33 -13.35 2.88
N THR A 14 6.13 -13.82 1.92
CA THR A 14 7.58 -14.00 2.01
C THR A 14 8.39 -12.79 1.54
N GLY A 15 7.84 -12.03 0.60
CA GLY A 15 8.51 -10.91 -0.08
C GLY A 15 9.10 -11.30 -1.44
N CYS A 16 9.34 -10.31 -2.30
CA CYS A 16 9.92 -10.46 -3.63
C CYS A 16 10.48 -9.13 -4.16
N GLY A 17 11.17 -9.18 -5.29
CA GLY A 17 11.70 -8.00 -5.98
C GLY A 17 13.14 -7.68 -5.60
N ASP A 18 13.57 -6.47 -5.96
CA ASP A 18 14.96 -6.01 -5.84
C ASP A 18 15.02 -4.72 -5.00
N LEU A 19 15.91 -4.67 -4.01
CA LEU A 19 16.03 -3.52 -3.09
C LEU A 19 16.50 -2.24 -3.79
N GLY A 20 17.17 -2.34 -4.94
CA GLY A 20 17.51 -1.23 -5.83
C GLY A 20 16.39 -0.81 -6.78
N GLY A 21 15.25 -1.51 -6.76
CA GLY A 21 14.10 -1.26 -7.62
C GLY A 21 12.76 -1.49 -6.91
N GLU A 22 11.85 -2.17 -7.61
CA GLU A 22 10.53 -2.55 -7.06
C GLU A 22 10.71 -3.77 -6.14
N PHE A 23 10.27 -3.64 -4.89
CA PHE A 23 10.27 -4.75 -3.95
C PHE A 23 9.09 -4.72 -2.99
N TRP A 24 8.76 -5.90 -2.48
CA TRP A 24 7.85 -6.12 -1.38
C TRP A 24 8.56 -6.88 -0.28
N LEU A 25 8.53 -6.34 0.94
CA LEU A 25 9.31 -6.88 2.05
C LEU A 25 8.80 -8.26 2.54
N GLY A 26 7.49 -8.50 2.42
CA GLY A 26 6.80 -9.69 2.92
C GLY A 26 6.08 -9.46 4.25
N LEU A 27 4.84 -9.95 4.34
CA LEU A 27 4.00 -9.80 5.54
C LEU A 27 4.60 -10.45 6.79
N GLN A 28 5.31 -11.57 6.66
CA GLN A 28 5.99 -12.21 7.79
C GLN A 28 7.02 -11.28 8.45
N LYS A 29 7.81 -10.56 7.64
CA LYS A 29 8.81 -9.62 8.14
C LYS A 29 8.13 -8.38 8.73
N LEU A 30 7.11 -7.85 8.05
CA LEU A 30 6.32 -6.71 8.53
C LEU A 30 5.67 -7.00 9.89
N HIS A 31 5.04 -8.16 10.06
CA HIS A 31 4.44 -8.56 11.33
C HIS A 31 5.48 -8.58 12.46
N LYS A 32 6.62 -9.24 12.24
CA LYS A 32 7.70 -9.31 13.24
C LYS A 32 8.19 -7.91 13.66
N MET A 33 8.43 -7.01 12.70
CA MET A 33 8.94 -5.67 13.03
C MET A 33 7.92 -4.79 13.71
N THR A 34 6.66 -4.82 13.26
CA THR A 34 5.59 -3.93 13.73
C THR A 34 4.99 -4.33 15.07
N THR A 35 5.18 -5.58 15.50
CA THR A 35 4.76 -6.05 16.83
C THR A 35 5.91 -6.02 17.85
N HIS A 36 7.16 -6.02 17.40
CA HIS A 36 8.32 -5.97 18.28
C HIS A 36 8.45 -4.61 18.99
N ARG A 37 8.11 -3.52 18.32
CA ARG A 37 8.04 -2.17 18.88
C ARG A 37 7.10 -1.30 18.06
N ARG A 38 6.72 -0.14 18.61
CA ARG A 38 5.93 0.86 17.88
C ARG A 38 6.69 1.33 16.64
N MET A 39 6.07 1.18 15.47
CA MET A 39 6.62 1.60 14.19
C MET A 39 5.77 2.70 13.58
N GLU A 40 6.41 3.75 13.07
CA GLU A 40 5.81 4.71 12.15
C GLU A 40 5.75 4.09 10.76
N LEU A 41 4.68 4.36 10.01
CA LEU A 41 4.60 4.15 8.57
C LEU A 41 4.57 5.51 7.87
N TYR A 42 5.47 5.69 6.91
CA TYR A 42 5.53 6.83 6.00
C TYR A 42 5.32 6.35 4.58
N ILE A 43 4.33 6.93 3.90
CA ILE A 43 3.99 6.63 2.52
C ILE A 43 4.29 7.85 1.67
N GLN A 44 5.23 7.72 0.74
CA GLN A 44 5.54 8.74 -0.25
C GLN A 44 4.81 8.42 -1.56
N LEU A 45 4.21 9.44 -2.17
CA LEU A 45 3.44 9.32 -3.40
C LEU A 45 3.92 10.38 -4.40
N VAL A 46 4.02 9.99 -5.68
CA VAL A 46 4.35 10.91 -6.78
C VAL A 46 3.42 10.62 -7.96
N ASP A 47 2.78 11.65 -8.48
CA ASP A 47 1.93 11.54 -9.67
C ASP A 47 2.69 11.77 -10.98
N PHE A 48 1.97 11.72 -12.10
CA PHE A 48 2.55 11.91 -13.43
C PHE A 48 2.89 13.36 -13.78
N ASP A 49 2.38 14.34 -13.03
CA ASP A 49 2.77 15.75 -13.14
C ASP A 49 3.98 16.06 -12.23
N ASN A 50 4.52 15.03 -11.54
CA ASN A 50 5.58 15.09 -10.54
C ASN A 50 5.20 15.85 -9.26
N ALA A 51 3.91 16.04 -9.01
CA ALA A 51 3.44 16.47 -7.70
C ALA A 51 3.69 15.36 -6.68
N SER A 52 4.16 15.74 -5.49
CA SER A 52 4.49 14.81 -4.41
C SER A 52 3.62 15.07 -3.20
N ALA A 53 3.19 13.99 -2.53
CA ALA A 53 2.54 14.06 -1.24
C ALA A 53 2.96 12.88 -0.35
N TYR A 54 2.54 12.94 0.90
CA TYR A 54 2.77 11.88 1.85
C TYR A 54 1.60 11.66 2.81
N ALA A 55 1.54 10.43 3.31
CA ALA A 55 0.70 10.02 4.44
C ALA A 55 1.60 9.37 5.49
N ARG A 56 1.44 9.77 6.75
CA ARG A 56 2.23 9.30 7.88
C ARG A 56 1.31 8.84 9.00
N TYR A 57 1.65 7.70 9.59
CA TYR A 57 0.89 7.00 10.61
C TYR A 57 1.83 6.62 11.75
N ASP A 58 1.53 7.03 12.97
CA ASP A 58 2.47 6.90 14.09
C ASP A 58 2.43 5.54 14.81
N ASN A 59 1.57 4.62 14.38
CA ASN A 59 1.49 3.26 14.93
C ASN A 59 1.01 2.24 13.90
N PHE A 60 1.90 1.78 13.02
CA PHE A 60 1.61 0.75 12.03
C PHE A 60 1.81 -0.65 12.60
N VAL A 61 0.73 -1.42 12.71
CA VAL A 61 0.73 -2.79 13.25
C VAL A 61 -0.09 -3.73 12.39
N ILE A 62 0.45 -4.89 12.06
CA ILE A 62 -0.29 -5.96 11.37
C ILE A 62 -0.30 -7.25 12.21
N GLY A 63 -1.39 -8.01 12.08
CA GLY A 63 -1.58 -9.28 12.75
C GLY A 63 -0.68 -10.39 12.24
N ASP A 64 -0.72 -11.52 12.92
CA ASP A 64 0.01 -12.73 12.52
C ASP A 64 -0.72 -13.52 11.41
N GLU A 65 -0.21 -14.71 11.09
CA GLU A 65 -0.84 -15.61 10.11
C GLU A 65 -2.24 -16.07 10.53
N LYS A 66 -2.50 -16.32 11.82
CA LYS A 66 -3.83 -16.72 12.32
C LYS A 66 -4.85 -15.61 12.13
N GLN A 67 -4.40 -14.36 12.27
CA GLN A 67 -5.17 -13.15 11.99
C GLN A 67 -5.15 -12.76 10.51
N LYS A 68 -4.56 -13.57 9.63
CA LYS A 68 -4.43 -13.34 8.18
C LYS A 68 -3.77 -12.00 7.85
N TYR A 69 -2.78 -11.61 8.66
CA TYR A 69 -2.04 -10.35 8.53
C TYR A 69 -2.93 -9.11 8.46
N LYS A 70 -4.04 -9.13 9.21
CA LYS A 70 -4.98 -8.01 9.34
C LYS A 70 -4.26 -6.71 9.71
N LEU A 71 -4.65 -5.58 9.13
CA LEU A 71 -4.16 -4.26 9.57
C LEU A 71 -4.79 -3.92 10.92
N LEU A 72 -4.00 -3.92 11.99
CA LEU A 72 -4.51 -3.77 13.36
C LEU A 72 -4.50 -2.31 13.84
N SER A 73 -3.50 -1.54 13.43
CA SER A 73 -3.39 -0.14 13.83
C SER A 73 -2.65 0.69 12.80
N LEU A 74 -3.00 1.98 12.76
CA LEU A 74 -2.24 3.04 12.11
C LEU A 74 -1.90 4.21 13.09
N GLY A 75 -2.54 4.26 14.26
CA GLY A 75 -2.40 5.40 15.17
C GLY A 75 -2.88 6.72 14.55
N GLU A 76 -2.21 7.83 14.86
CA GLU A 76 -2.58 9.15 14.37
C GLU A 76 -2.07 9.42 12.96
N TYR A 77 -2.91 10.03 12.13
CA TYR A 77 -2.56 10.44 10.78
C TYR A 77 -1.92 11.83 10.77
N SER A 78 -0.91 12.02 9.92
CA SER A 78 -0.46 13.33 9.49
C SER A 78 0.01 13.27 8.04
N GLY A 79 -0.13 14.37 7.30
CA GLY A 79 0.30 14.44 5.91
C GLY A 79 -0.57 15.35 5.07
N ASN A 80 -0.23 15.44 3.79
CA ASN A 80 -0.93 16.26 2.79
C ASN A 80 -1.60 15.43 1.68
N ALA A 81 -1.49 14.09 1.72
CA ALA A 81 -2.11 13.20 0.73
C ALA A 81 -3.58 12.85 1.01
N GLY A 82 -4.12 13.25 2.17
CA GLY A 82 -5.38 12.71 2.71
C GLY A 82 -5.22 11.28 3.28
N ASP A 83 -6.08 10.91 4.24
CA ASP A 83 -6.03 9.62 4.95
C ASP A 83 -6.81 8.54 4.19
N ALA A 84 -6.26 8.09 3.06
CA ALA A 84 -6.88 7.04 2.25
C ALA A 84 -6.67 5.62 2.83
N PHE A 85 -5.77 5.44 3.80
CA PHE A 85 -5.42 4.12 4.33
C PHE A 85 -6.21 3.75 5.59
N ARG A 86 -6.80 4.71 6.31
CA ARG A 86 -7.60 4.46 7.52
C ARG A 86 -8.67 3.39 7.37
N SER A 87 -9.41 3.40 6.27
CA SER A 87 -10.50 2.44 6.05
C SER A 87 -10.01 1.00 5.97
N HIS A 88 -8.72 0.79 5.69
CA HIS A 88 -8.12 -0.52 5.59
C HIS A 88 -7.86 -1.16 6.98
N ILE A 89 -8.01 -0.42 8.08
CA ILE A 89 -7.93 -0.98 9.44
C ILE A 89 -8.99 -2.09 9.59
N ASN A 90 -8.62 -3.15 10.31
CA ASN A 90 -9.37 -4.37 10.53
C ASN A 90 -9.62 -5.25 9.30
N GLN A 91 -9.14 -4.84 8.12
CA GLN A 91 -9.21 -5.66 6.92
C GLN A 91 -8.05 -6.64 6.86
N ILE A 92 -8.32 -7.79 6.24
CA ILE A 92 -7.29 -8.79 5.89
C ILE A 92 -6.78 -8.52 4.48
N ILE A 93 -5.66 -9.17 4.12
CA ILE A 93 -5.18 -9.17 2.76
C ILE A 93 -6.13 -10.01 1.89
N VAL A 94 -6.72 -9.38 0.89
CA VAL A 94 -7.57 -10.04 -0.10
C VAL A 94 -7.10 -9.69 -1.51
N GLY A 95 -7.41 -10.54 -2.47
CA GLY A 95 -7.40 -10.13 -3.87
C GLY A 95 -8.46 -9.05 -4.07
N ASN A 96 -8.19 -8.06 -4.92
CA ASN A 96 -9.21 -7.07 -5.27
C ASN A 96 -10.39 -7.77 -5.99
N PRO A 97 -11.59 -7.83 -5.37
CA PRO A 97 -12.71 -8.63 -5.88
C PRO A 97 -13.29 -8.06 -7.19
N PHE A 98 -13.07 -6.77 -7.47
CA PHE A 98 -13.53 -6.09 -8.68
C PHE A 98 -12.44 -5.95 -9.75
N ALA A 99 -11.23 -6.46 -9.47
CA ALA A 99 -10.09 -6.37 -10.38
C ALA A 99 -9.45 -7.73 -10.67
N MET A 100 -10.24 -8.81 -10.66
CA MET A 100 -9.80 -10.16 -11.07
C MET A 100 -8.47 -10.61 -10.43
N GLU A 101 -8.34 -10.51 -9.11
CA GLU A 101 -7.14 -10.91 -8.35
C GLU A 101 -5.82 -10.24 -8.80
N SER A 102 -5.91 -9.14 -9.55
CA SER A 102 -4.73 -8.46 -10.13
C SER A 102 -3.80 -7.80 -9.10
N SER A 103 -4.22 -7.70 -7.84
CA SER A 103 -3.43 -7.18 -6.72
C SER A 103 -3.92 -7.75 -5.39
N LYS A 104 -2.99 -7.89 -4.43
CA LYS A 104 -3.29 -8.25 -3.04
C LYS A 104 -3.04 -7.05 -2.14
N TRP A 105 -4.06 -6.65 -1.39
CA TRP A 105 -4.02 -5.50 -0.50
C TRP A 105 -4.95 -5.70 0.70
N TRP A 106 -4.83 -4.88 1.74
CA TRP A 106 -5.81 -4.84 2.81
C TRP A 106 -7.15 -4.38 2.21
N GLY A 107 -8.21 -5.18 2.30
CA GLY A 107 -9.38 -5.03 1.43
C GLY A 107 -10.33 -3.87 1.75
N THR A 108 -10.13 -2.70 1.17
CA THR A 108 -11.18 -1.68 0.92
C THR A 108 -10.92 -0.96 -0.41
N MET A 109 -11.77 0.01 -0.76
CA MET A 109 -11.72 0.75 -2.03
C MET A 109 -11.30 2.21 -1.85
N ASN A 110 -10.34 2.51 -0.98
CA ASN A 110 -9.84 3.89 -0.80
C ASN A 110 -8.39 4.09 -1.25
N CYS A 111 -7.58 3.05 -1.35
CA CYS A 111 -6.30 3.09 -2.04
C CYS A 111 -5.86 1.69 -2.47
N ASN A 112 -4.91 1.63 -3.41
CA ASN A 112 -4.24 0.39 -3.77
C ASN A 112 -2.81 0.71 -4.21
N LEU A 113 -1.81 0.35 -3.41
CA LEU A 113 -0.40 0.59 -3.77
C LEU A 113 0.30 -0.65 -4.37
N ASN A 114 -0.37 -1.80 -4.34
CA ASN A 114 0.08 -3.06 -4.93
C ASN A 114 -0.63 -3.36 -6.27
N GLY A 115 -1.25 -2.33 -6.87
CA GLY A 115 -1.97 -2.45 -8.13
C GLY A 115 -1.06 -2.55 -9.34
N LYS A 116 -1.68 -2.73 -10.51
CA LYS A 116 -1.02 -2.73 -11.81
C LYS A 116 -0.45 -1.35 -12.12
N TYR A 117 0.83 -1.30 -12.45
CA TYR A 117 1.45 -0.04 -12.86
C TYR A 117 0.90 0.44 -14.22
N ARG A 118 0.61 1.74 -14.32
CA ARG A 118 0.25 2.42 -15.58
C ARG A 118 1.41 3.31 -16.01
N ASN A 119 1.70 3.39 -17.31
CA ASN A 119 2.83 4.18 -17.84
C ASN A 119 2.46 5.62 -18.22
N SER A 120 1.23 6.06 -17.94
CA SER A 120 0.73 7.38 -18.31
C SER A 120 -0.40 7.83 -17.38
N LYS A 121 -0.66 9.15 -17.35
CA LYS A 121 -1.76 9.78 -16.62
C LYS A 121 -3.09 9.59 -17.36
N VAL A 122 -3.66 8.39 -17.26
CA VAL A 122 -5.01 8.09 -17.76
C VAL A 122 -5.87 7.74 -16.56
N GLU A 123 -7.04 8.36 -16.47
CA GLU A 123 -8.01 8.06 -15.40
C GLU A 123 -8.30 6.56 -15.33
N LEU A 124 -8.30 6.02 -14.12
CA LEU A 124 -8.57 4.61 -13.86
C LEU A 124 -10.07 4.38 -13.81
N ASP A 125 -10.58 3.61 -14.75
CA ASP A 125 -11.95 3.10 -14.80
C ASP A 125 -12.19 1.94 -13.80
N THR A 126 -11.12 1.36 -13.26
CA THR A 126 -11.13 0.23 -12.33
C THR A 126 -10.28 0.52 -11.08
N THR A 127 -10.33 -0.37 -10.08
CA THR A 127 -9.54 -0.29 -8.84
C THR A 127 -8.20 -1.01 -8.94
N ASP A 128 -7.86 -1.53 -10.12
CA ASP A 128 -6.74 -2.45 -10.34
C ASP A 128 -5.37 -1.77 -10.33
N GLY A 129 -5.32 -0.45 -10.52
CA GLY A 129 -4.07 0.31 -10.65
C GLY A 129 -3.42 0.70 -9.32
N ILE A 130 -2.30 1.41 -9.40
CA ILE A 130 -1.63 2.03 -8.25
C ILE A 130 -2.21 3.43 -8.03
N TRP A 131 -2.95 3.67 -6.95
CA TRP A 131 -3.66 4.94 -6.71
C TRP A 131 -3.91 5.20 -5.22
N TRP A 132 -4.22 6.46 -4.88
CA TRP A 132 -4.42 6.92 -3.50
C TRP A 132 -5.60 7.90 -3.37
N GLY A 133 -6.73 7.40 -2.87
CA GLY A 133 -7.91 8.20 -2.54
C GLY A 133 -8.34 9.15 -3.66
N ASN A 134 -8.83 10.31 -3.25
CA ASN A 134 -9.22 11.42 -4.12
C ASN A 134 -8.17 12.54 -4.14
N TRP A 135 -6.90 12.22 -3.84
CA TRP A 135 -5.81 13.21 -3.73
C TRP A 135 -5.68 14.07 -5.00
N ASN A 136 -6.12 13.57 -6.17
CA ASN A 136 -6.13 14.29 -7.45
C ASN A 136 -7.54 14.47 -8.06
N VAL A 137 -8.37 15.29 -7.41
CA VAL A 137 -9.58 15.90 -8.02
C VAL A 137 -10.80 14.96 -8.17
N GLY A 138 -11.12 14.16 -7.15
CA GLY A 138 -12.36 13.36 -7.10
C GLY A 138 -12.38 12.12 -8.01
N ASN A 139 -11.55 12.13 -9.06
CA ASN A 139 -11.31 11.00 -9.95
C ASN A 139 -10.07 10.21 -9.51
N ARG A 140 -9.99 8.95 -9.95
CA ARG A 140 -8.88 8.07 -9.63
C ARG A 140 -7.83 8.12 -10.73
N TYR A 141 -6.65 8.65 -10.42
CA TYR A 141 -5.50 8.65 -11.33
C TYR A 141 -4.39 7.71 -10.84
N PRO A 142 -3.61 7.11 -11.77
CA PRO A 142 -2.50 6.26 -11.40
C PRO A 142 -1.34 7.10 -10.86
N LEU A 143 -0.60 6.52 -9.91
CA LEU A 143 0.64 7.08 -9.40
C LEU A 143 1.81 6.70 -10.30
N LYS A 144 2.73 7.65 -10.49
CA LYS A 144 4.00 7.42 -11.19
C LYS A 144 4.99 6.68 -10.29
N SER A 145 4.95 6.89 -8.99
CA SER A 145 5.70 6.07 -8.02
C SER A 145 5.09 6.15 -6.62
N CYS A 146 5.33 5.13 -5.81
CA CYS A 146 5.03 5.13 -4.39
C CYS A 146 6.10 4.39 -3.59
N LYS A 147 6.30 4.78 -2.32
CA LYS A 147 7.17 4.07 -1.37
C LYS A 147 6.46 3.97 -0.03
N MET A 148 6.51 2.78 0.58
CA MET A 148 6.11 2.57 1.97
C MET A 148 7.36 2.30 2.80
N LEU A 149 7.59 3.14 3.79
CA LEU A 149 8.77 3.12 4.64
C LEU A 149 8.29 2.97 6.08
N ILE A 150 8.95 2.11 6.86
CA ILE A 150 8.67 2.00 8.29
C ILE A 150 9.91 2.33 9.09
N ARG A 151 9.72 2.99 10.23
CA ARG A 151 10.80 3.24 11.18
C ARG A 151 10.31 3.10 12.61
N PRO A 152 11.20 2.83 13.57
CA PRO A 152 10.86 2.85 14.98
C PRO A 152 10.42 4.22 15.45
N MET A 153 9.39 4.28 16.28
CA MET A 153 9.13 5.48 17.07
C MET A 153 10.07 5.51 18.28
N PRO A 154 10.54 6.70 18.71
CA PRO A 154 11.30 6.88 19.94
C PRO A 154 10.54 6.43 21.19
#